data_AF-A0A352SVS3-F1
#
_entry.id   AF-A0A352SVS3-F1
#
_cell.length_a   1.000
_cell.length_b   1.000
_cell.length_c   1.000
_cell.angle_alpha   90.00
_cell.angle_beta   90.00
_cell.angle_gamma   90.00
#
_symmetry.space_group_name_H-M   'P 1'
#
loop_
_entity.id
_entity.type
_entity.pdbx_description
1 polymer ?
#
loop_
_entity_poly.entity_id
_entity_poly.type
_entity_poly.pdbx_seq_one_letter_code
_entity_poly.pdbx_strand_id
1 'polypeptide(L)'
;MQPSDIIKSSITYIEQNLKTDITAEELANMAGYSVWHYHRLFVQVTGMSISAYIGRLRLNRALSEISGGRRAIDVALEYGFDTYAGFYKAFVRMYGGSPKNYLSKSEVSVMFTEKELRKVLANWDVQQDLPILDVYTMDGTKVSGNVWSIGEDYILKAGSYERILTNLKVAKALAAQGFVASTPITNKSGEEYLE
;
A
#
# COMPACT_ATOMS: atom_id res chain seq x y z
N MET A 1 -23.53 -16.60 -1.02
CA MET A 1 -22.47 -15.68 -0.55
C MET A 1 -21.76 -15.16 -1.79
N GLN A 2 -21.58 -13.84 -1.95
CA GLN A 2 -20.94 -13.31 -3.15
C GLN A 2 -19.46 -13.73 -3.18
N PRO A 3 -18.85 -13.98 -4.36
CA PRO A 3 -17.46 -14.41 -4.46
C PRO A 3 -16.48 -13.43 -3.79
N SER A 4 -16.81 -12.14 -3.74
CA SER A 4 -16.04 -11.11 -3.04
C SER A 4 -16.00 -11.31 -1.51
N ASP A 5 -17.07 -11.82 -0.91
CA ASP A 5 -17.15 -11.95 0.55
C ASP A 5 -16.37 -13.16 1.06
N ILE A 6 -16.30 -14.22 0.24
CA ILE A 6 -15.47 -15.40 0.53
C ILE A 6 -13.99 -15.01 0.52
N ILE A 7 -13.55 -14.26 -0.49
CA ILE A 7 -12.17 -13.78 -0.58
C ILE A 7 -11.83 -12.82 0.56
N LYS A 8 -12.76 -11.95 0.99
CA LYS A 8 -12.56 -11.08 2.17
C LYS A 8 -12.32 -11.90 3.45
N SER A 9 -13.08 -12.97 3.66
CA SER A 9 -12.87 -13.87 4.81
C SER A 9 -11.50 -14.54 4.74
N SER A 10 -11.08 -15.02 3.56
CA SER A 10 -9.75 -15.58 3.36
C SER A 10 -8.63 -14.57 3.61
N ILE A 11 -8.80 -13.31 3.16
CA ILE A 11 -7.84 -12.23 3.43
C ILE A 11 -7.73 -11.97 4.94
N THR A 12 -8.86 -11.90 5.64
CA THR A 12 -8.88 -11.70 7.09
C THR A 12 -8.14 -12.83 7.81
N TYR A 13 -8.36 -14.07 7.38
CA TYR A 13 -7.63 -15.23 7.90
C TYR A 13 -6.13 -15.12 7.64
N ILE A 14 -5.73 -14.77 6.42
CA ILE A 14 -4.32 -14.58 6.07
C ILE A 14 -3.67 -13.56 6.99
N GLU A 15 -4.30 -12.40 7.18
CA GLU A 15 -3.77 -11.31 8.00
C GLU A 15 -3.56 -11.70 9.47
N GLN A 16 -4.44 -12.56 10.01
CA GLN A 16 -4.35 -13.06 11.38
C GLN A 16 -3.29 -14.15 11.56
N ASN A 17 -2.91 -14.84 10.48
CA ASN A 17 -2.05 -16.03 10.53
C ASN A 17 -0.72 -15.86 9.77
N LEU A 18 -0.28 -14.62 9.50
CA LEU A 18 0.93 -14.36 8.67
C LEU A 18 2.23 -15.01 9.15
N LYS A 19 2.30 -15.38 10.45
CA LYS A 19 3.46 -16.02 11.09
C LYS A 19 3.40 -17.56 11.06
N THR A 20 2.33 -18.14 10.52
CA THR A 20 2.20 -19.60 10.32
C THR A 20 2.39 -19.94 8.85
N ASP A 21 2.58 -21.22 8.57
CA ASP A 21 2.51 -21.70 7.19
C ASP A 21 1.04 -21.68 6.73
N ILE A 22 0.76 -21.01 5.61
CA ILE A 22 -0.58 -20.87 5.05
C ILE A 22 -0.55 -21.48 3.66
N THR A 23 -1.38 -22.49 3.43
CA THR A 23 -1.41 -23.20 2.15
C THR A 23 -2.59 -22.77 1.27
N ALA A 24 -2.46 -22.94 -0.04
CA ALA A 24 -3.57 -22.65 -0.96
C ALA A 24 -4.72 -23.64 -0.77
N GLU A 25 -4.39 -24.89 -0.41
CA GLU A 25 -5.30 -25.98 -0.07
C GLU A 25 -6.17 -25.62 1.13
N GLU A 26 -5.56 -25.13 2.21
CA GLU A 26 -6.25 -24.68 3.40
C GLU A 26 -7.26 -23.56 3.08
N LEU A 27 -6.81 -22.53 2.37
CA LEU A 27 -7.67 -21.40 2.01
C LEU A 27 -8.82 -21.81 1.07
N ALA A 28 -8.56 -22.71 0.14
CA ALA A 28 -9.58 -23.24 -0.77
C ALA A 28 -10.62 -24.09 -0.03
N ASN A 29 -10.17 -24.93 0.91
CA ASN A 29 -11.03 -25.74 1.76
C ASN A 29 -11.92 -24.88 2.66
N MET A 30 -11.35 -23.84 3.29
CA MET A 30 -12.13 -22.85 4.06
C MET A 30 -13.20 -22.15 3.22
N ALA A 31 -12.90 -21.92 1.94
CA ALA A 31 -13.79 -21.26 0.99
C ALA A 31 -14.81 -22.21 0.34
N GLY A 32 -14.70 -23.53 0.56
CA GLY A 32 -15.57 -24.53 -0.06
C GLY A 32 -15.34 -24.74 -1.57
N TYR A 33 -14.13 -24.46 -2.05
CA TYR A 33 -13.76 -24.57 -3.46
C TYR A 33 -12.59 -25.54 -3.69
N SER A 34 -12.48 -26.04 -4.92
CA SER A 34 -11.23 -26.68 -5.35
C SER A 34 -10.10 -25.64 -5.40
N VAL A 35 -8.87 -26.08 -5.13
CA VAL A 35 -7.67 -25.21 -5.15
C VAL A 35 -7.56 -24.40 -6.43
N TRP A 36 -7.83 -25.05 -7.57
CA TRP A 36 -7.76 -24.39 -8.87
C TRP A 36 -8.81 -23.28 -9.03
N HIS A 37 -10.06 -23.54 -8.62
CA HIS A 37 -11.12 -22.55 -8.72
C HIS A 37 -10.87 -21.38 -7.76
N TYR A 38 -10.45 -21.70 -6.52
CA TYR A 38 -10.09 -20.72 -5.53
C TYR A 38 -8.94 -19.82 -6.00
N HIS A 39 -7.90 -20.40 -6.60
CA HIS A 39 -6.78 -19.62 -7.12
C HIS A 39 -7.23 -18.62 -8.21
N ARG A 40 -8.05 -19.06 -9.18
CA ARG A 40 -8.60 -18.15 -10.20
C ARG A 40 -9.42 -17.02 -9.56
N LEU A 41 -10.30 -17.36 -8.63
CA LEU A 41 -11.16 -16.38 -7.96
C LEU A 41 -10.33 -15.39 -7.15
N PHE A 42 -9.33 -15.87 -6.42
CA PHE A 42 -8.43 -15.04 -5.63
C PHE A 42 -7.66 -14.05 -6.51
N VAL A 43 -7.09 -14.51 -7.63
CA VAL A 43 -6.40 -13.63 -8.60
C VAL A 43 -7.38 -12.62 -9.21
N GLN A 44 -8.59 -13.05 -9.58
CA GLN A 44 -9.60 -12.16 -10.15
C GLN A 44 -9.99 -11.02 -9.20
N VAL A 45 -10.04 -11.30 -7.88
CA VAL A 45 -10.42 -10.30 -6.87
C VAL A 45 -9.23 -9.47 -6.40
N THR A 46 -8.04 -10.05 -6.26
CA THR A 46 -6.87 -9.38 -5.64
C THR A 46 -5.83 -8.88 -6.64
N GLY A 47 -5.93 -9.29 -7.91
CA GLY A 47 -4.96 -8.99 -8.97
C GLY A 47 -3.63 -9.75 -8.84
N MET A 48 -3.48 -10.67 -7.88
CA MET A 48 -2.23 -11.39 -7.65
C MET A 48 -2.44 -12.81 -7.16
N SER A 49 -1.41 -13.65 -7.31
CA SER A 49 -1.43 -15.00 -6.76
C SER A 49 -1.43 -14.98 -5.24
N ILE A 50 -1.94 -16.06 -4.63
CA ILE A 50 -2.02 -16.25 -3.18
C ILE A 50 -0.63 -16.07 -2.54
N SER A 51 0.39 -16.73 -3.08
CA SER A 51 1.75 -16.65 -2.56
C SER A 51 2.35 -15.25 -2.67
N ALA A 52 2.08 -14.52 -3.76
CA ALA A 52 2.53 -13.15 -3.92
C ALA A 52 1.84 -12.22 -2.91
N TYR A 53 0.54 -12.42 -2.67
CA TYR A 53 -0.24 -11.67 -1.70
C TYR A 53 0.27 -11.87 -0.26
N ILE A 54 0.45 -13.13 0.15
CA ILE A 54 0.97 -13.49 1.48
C ILE A 54 2.39 -12.94 1.65
N GLY A 55 3.25 -13.13 0.65
CA GLY A 55 4.63 -12.61 0.66
C GLY A 55 4.68 -11.10 0.85
N ARG A 56 3.82 -10.36 0.15
CA ARG A 56 3.69 -8.90 0.29
C ARG A 56 3.28 -8.50 1.70
N LEU A 57 2.26 -9.15 2.27
CA LEU A 57 1.80 -8.86 3.62
C LEU A 57 2.87 -9.18 4.69
N ARG A 58 3.56 -10.32 4.55
CA ARG A 58 4.67 -10.70 5.44
C ARG A 58 5.80 -9.67 5.40
N LEU A 59 6.21 -9.23 4.21
CA LEU A 59 7.22 -8.19 4.06
C LEU A 59 6.80 -6.87 4.72
N ASN A 60 5.55 -6.46 4.54
CA ASN A 60 5.00 -5.22 5.11
C ASN A 60 4.96 -5.25 6.64
N ARG A 61 4.41 -6.32 7.22
CA ARG A 61 4.30 -6.45 8.67
C ARG A 61 5.67 -6.61 9.32
N ALA A 62 6.57 -7.38 8.70
CA ALA A 62 7.96 -7.47 9.14
C ALA A 62 8.65 -6.11 9.15
N LEU A 63 8.52 -5.32 8.09
CA LEU A 63 9.10 -3.97 8.03
C LEU A 63 8.57 -3.06 9.14
N SER A 64 7.26 -3.12 9.41
CA SER A 64 6.61 -2.35 10.47
C SER A 64 7.19 -2.70 11.86
N GLU A 65 7.37 -3.99 12.16
CA GLU A 65 7.95 -4.41 13.45
C GLU A 65 9.42 -4.00 13.57
N ILE A 66 10.19 -4.10 12.47
CA ILE A 66 11.59 -3.66 12.42
C ILE A 66 11.69 -2.15 12.66
N SER A 67 10.76 -1.37 12.08
CA SER A 67 10.67 0.08 12.30
C SER A 67 10.39 0.43 13.77
N GLY A 68 9.64 -0.42 14.47
CA GLY A 68 9.37 -0.31 15.90
C GLY A 68 10.55 -0.71 16.79
N GLY A 69 11.73 -0.92 16.24
CA GLY A 69 12.96 -1.23 16.98
C GLY A 69 13.19 -2.72 17.22
N ARG A 70 12.35 -3.62 16.69
CA ARG A 70 12.61 -5.05 16.78
C ARG A 70 13.80 -5.46 15.91
N ARG A 71 14.54 -6.47 16.38
CA ARG A 71 15.71 -6.99 15.68
C ARG A 71 15.29 -7.64 14.35
N ALA A 72 15.89 -7.18 13.26
CA ALA A 72 15.46 -7.54 11.91
C ALA A 72 15.56 -9.04 11.56
N ILE A 73 16.55 -9.75 12.11
CA ILE A 73 16.68 -11.19 11.89
C ILE A 73 15.54 -11.96 12.56
N ASP A 74 15.21 -11.63 13.80
CA ASP A 74 14.16 -12.32 14.56
C ASP A 74 12.80 -12.13 13.88
N VAL A 75 12.50 -10.89 13.47
CA VAL A 75 11.28 -10.57 12.73
C VAL A 75 11.22 -11.31 11.39
N ALA A 76 12.30 -11.37 10.62
CA ALA A 76 12.31 -12.11 9.36
C ALA A 76 11.98 -13.60 9.56
N LEU A 77 12.54 -14.23 10.58
CA LEU A 77 12.26 -15.63 10.90
C LEU A 77 10.79 -15.84 11.31
N GLU A 78 10.24 -14.96 12.15
CA GLU A 78 8.84 -15.02 12.59
C GLU A 78 7.83 -14.90 11.44
N TYR A 79 8.16 -14.16 10.38
CA TYR A 79 7.31 -14.04 9.19
C TYR A 79 7.59 -15.11 8.13
N GLY A 80 8.25 -16.21 8.51
CA GLY A 80 8.42 -17.39 7.65
C GLY A 80 9.50 -17.27 6.58
N PHE A 81 10.52 -16.41 6.79
CA PHE A 81 11.73 -16.42 5.99
C PHE A 81 12.82 -17.24 6.69
N ASP A 82 13.54 -18.10 5.98
CA ASP A 82 14.60 -18.93 6.58
C ASP A 82 15.82 -18.11 7.04
N THR A 83 16.05 -16.96 6.39
CA THR A 83 17.18 -16.07 6.69
C THR A 83 16.80 -14.61 6.45
N TYR A 84 17.48 -13.70 7.15
CA TYR A 84 17.38 -12.26 6.85
C TYR A 84 17.80 -11.94 5.40
N ALA A 85 18.76 -12.67 4.84
CA ALA A 85 19.15 -12.51 3.43
C ALA A 85 18.01 -12.88 2.47
N GLY A 86 17.23 -13.92 2.79
CA GLY A 86 16.02 -14.30 2.07
C GLY A 86 14.95 -13.20 2.13
N PHE A 87 14.67 -12.68 3.33
CA PHE A 87 13.81 -11.52 3.52
C PHE A 87 14.28 -10.31 2.69
N TYR A 88 15.56 -9.96 2.77
CA TYR A 88 16.14 -8.82 2.06
C TYR A 88 15.97 -8.96 0.53
N LYS A 89 16.30 -10.13 -0.03
CA LYS A 89 16.13 -10.39 -1.47
C LYS A 89 14.67 -10.28 -1.89
N ALA A 90 13.75 -10.85 -1.11
CA ALA A 90 12.32 -10.77 -1.36
C ALA A 90 11.83 -9.31 -1.31
N PHE A 91 12.30 -8.54 -0.31
CA PHE A 91 11.97 -7.14 -0.14
C PHE A 91 12.45 -6.29 -1.32
N VAL A 92 13.72 -6.42 -1.70
CA VAL A 92 14.30 -5.67 -2.84
C VAL A 92 13.60 -6.03 -4.14
N ARG A 93 13.29 -7.32 -4.37
CA ARG A 93 12.54 -7.75 -5.55
C ARG A 93 11.15 -7.13 -5.62
N MET A 94 10.51 -6.94 -4.48
CA MET A 94 9.14 -6.41 -4.42
C MET A 94 9.08 -4.88 -4.45
N TYR A 95 10.03 -4.19 -3.80
CA TYR A 95 9.97 -2.75 -3.56
C TYR A 95 11.09 -1.95 -4.25
N GLY A 96 12.03 -2.62 -4.92
CA GLY A 96 13.12 -1.98 -5.65
C GLY A 96 14.18 -1.28 -4.78
N GLY A 97 14.11 -1.41 -3.46
CA GLY A 97 15.00 -0.73 -2.52
C GLY A 97 15.25 -1.53 -1.25
N SER A 98 16.30 -1.18 -0.49
CA SER A 98 16.63 -1.87 0.76
C SER A 98 15.64 -1.52 1.88
N PRO A 99 15.35 -2.44 2.82
CA PRO A 99 14.56 -2.14 4.02
C PRO A 99 15.10 -0.93 4.77
N LYS A 100 16.43 -0.82 4.92
CA LYS A 100 17.08 0.31 5.58
C LYS A 100 16.79 1.63 4.88
N ASN A 101 16.85 1.69 3.54
CA ASN A 101 16.53 2.90 2.79
C ASN A 101 15.03 3.25 2.91
N TYR A 102 14.18 2.24 2.98
CA TYR A 102 12.74 2.40 3.20
C TYR A 102 12.44 2.95 4.59
N LEU A 103 13.22 2.56 5.61
CA LEU A 103 13.09 3.01 7.00
C LEU A 103 13.81 4.34 7.29
N SER A 104 14.92 4.62 6.60
CA SER A 104 15.73 5.83 6.79
C SER A 104 15.18 7.03 6.04
N LYS A 105 14.39 6.79 4.99
CA LYS A 105 13.44 7.80 4.53
C LYS A 105 12.41 7.92 5.65
N SER A 106 12.39 9.04 6.35
CA SER A 106 11.35 9.47 7.30
C SER A 106 9.93 9.56 6.69
N GLU A 107 9.74 9.00 5.50
CA GLU A 107 8.47 8.57 4.99
C GLU A 107 8.09 7.29 5.72
N VAL A 108 7.37 7.45 6.83
CA VAL A 108 6.41 6.40 7.18
C VAL A 108 5.58 6.18 5.91
N SER A 109 5.83 5.11 5.17
CA SER A 109 4.88 4.60 4.20
C SER A 109 3.72 4.09 5.05
N VAL A 110 2.90 5.01 5.54
CA VAL A 110 1.60 4.67 6.11
C VAL A 110 0.88 4.03 4.94
N MET A 111 0.81 2.70 4.96
CA MET A 111 0.09 1.98 3.93
C MET A 111 -1.38 2.20 4.21
N PHE A 112 -1.98 3.13 3.47
CA PHE A 112 -3.41 3.33 3.53
C PHE A 112 -4.09 2.30 2.64
N THR A 113 -5.08 1.62 3.21
CA THR A 113 -6.07 0.89 2.45
C THR A 113 -6.91 1.86 1.64
N GLU A 114 -7.49 1.40 0.54
CA GLU A 114 -8.45 2.21 -0.25
C GLU A 114 -9.59 2.75 0.64
N LYS A 115 -10.04 1.96 1.63
CA LYS A 115 -11.05 2.37 2.59
C LYS A 115 -10.61 3.57 3.44
N GLU A 116 -9.35 3.61 3.88
CA GLU A 116 -8.80 4.73 4.64
C GLU A 116 -8.63 5.96 3.74
N LEU A 117 -8.12 5.79 2.52
CA LEU A 117 -8.01 6.87 1.54
C LEU A 117 -9.39 7.47 1.24
N ARG A 118 -10.42 6.64 1.06
CA ARG A 118 -11.79 7.12 0.84
C ARG A 118 -12.35 7.90 2.03
N LYS A 119 -12.06 7.47 3.27
CA LYS A 119 -12.43 8.26 4.47
C LYS A 119 -11.76 9.64 4.47
N VAL A 120 -10.50 9.70 4.08
CA VAL A 120 -9.74 10.95 3.99
C VAL A 120 -10.31 11.83 2.87
N LEU A 121 -10.53 11.28 1.68
CA LEU A 121 -11.08 11.99 0.52
C LEU A 121 -12.49 12.55 0.75
N ALA A 122 -13.28 11.95 1.64
CA ALA A 122 -14.60 12.45 1.99
C ALA A 122 -14.59 13.87 2.60
N ASN A 123 -13.43 14.35 3.05
CA ASN A 123 -13.24 15.73 3.54
C ASN A 123 -13.15 16.76 2.40
N TRP A 124 -12.93 16.35 1.15
CA TRP A 124 -12.94 17.21 -0.02
C TRP A 124 -14.22 17.02 -0.84
N ASP A 125 -14.53 18.00 -1.70
CA ASP A 125 -15.61 17.90 -2.67
C ASP A 125 -15.13 17.22 -3.95
N VAL A 126 -14.68 15.97 -3.80
CA VAL A 126 -14.21 15.11 -4.90
C VAL A 126 -15.22 13.97 -5.09
N GLN A 127 -15.49 13.60 -6.34
CA GLN A 127 -16.34 12.46 -6.68
C GLN A 127 -15.79 11.16 -6.05
N GLN A 128 -16.63 10.48 -5.27
CA GLN A 128 -16.21 9.37 -4.40
C GLN A 128 -16.09 8.03 -5.10
N ASP A 129 -16.63 7.92 -6.32
CA ASP A 129 -16.58 6.74 -7.18
C ASP A 129 -15.36 6.72 -8.11
N LEU A 130 -14.56 7.80 -8.12
CA LEU A 130 -13.33 7.86 -8.91
C LEU A 130 -12.34 6.77 -8.51
N PRO A 131 -11.59 6.21 -9.49
CA PRO A 131 -10.56 5.21 -9.24
C PRO A 131 -9.39 5.85 -8.48
N ILE A 132 -8.85 5.11 -7.51
CA ILE A 132 -7.65 5.48 -6.76
C ILE A 132 -6.51 4.60 -7.27
N LEU A 133 -5.57 5.18 -8.00
CA LEU A 133 -4.49 4.44 -8.65
C LEU A 133 -3.13 4.87 -8.14
N ASP A 134 -2.19 3.92 -8.17
CA ASP A 134 -0.79 4.21 -7.94
C ASP A 134 -0.21 5.05 -9.10
N VAL A 135 0.65 6.01 -8.79
CA VAL A 135 1.33 6.83 -9.80
C VAL A 135 2.64 6.17 -10.21
N TYR A 136 2.90 6.13 -11.52
CA TYR A 136 4.11 5.58 -12.13
C TYR A 136 4.82 6.66 -12.94
N THR A 137 6.15 6.63 -12.95
CA THR A 137 6.94 7.50 -13.83
C THR A 137 7.02 6.90 -15.24
N MET A 138 7.54 7.66 -16.21
CA MET A 138 7.61 7.24 -17.61
C MET A 138 8.43 5.97 -17.85
N ASP A 139 9.37 5.64 -16.97
CA ASP A 139 10.17 4.42 -17.06
C ASP A 139 9.47 3.18 -16.44
N GLY A 140 8.22 3.34 -15.99
CA GLY A 140 7.42 2.30 -15.35
C GLY A 140 7.74 2.10 -13.87
N THR A 141 8.65 2.89 -13.29
CA THR A 141 8.89 2.85 -11.85
C THR A 141 7.71 3.48 -11.10
N LYS A 142 7.17 2.75 -10.12
CA LYS A 142 6.17 3.31 -9.21
C LYS A 142 6.78 4.48 -8.46
N VAL A 143 6.11 5.63 -8.47
CA VAL A 143 6.49 6.78 -7.63
C VAL A 143 6.43 6.31 -6.18
N SER A 144 7.59 6.28 -5.51
CA SER A 144 7.67 5.71 -4.17
C SER A 144 6.88 6.57 -3.18
N GLY A 145 5.96 5.93 -2.45
CA GLY A 145 5.40 6.43 -1.20
C GLY A 145 4.25 7.43 -1.36
N ASN A 146 3.09 7.06 -0.81
CA ASN A 146 1.99 7.93 -0.42
C ASN A 146 1.45 8.94 -1.46
N VAL A 147 1.58 8.66 -2.76
CA VAL A 147 1.00 9.46 -3.84
C VAL A 147 0.06 8.59 -4.66
N TRP A 148 -1.18 9.02 -4.84
CA TRP A 148 -2.21 8.35 -5.62
C TRP A 148 -2.87 9.32 -6.58
N SER A 149 -3.25 8.88 -7.77
CA SER A 149 -4.17 9.62 -8.63
C SER A 149 -5.62 9.27 -8.28
N ILE A 150 -6.49 10.26 -8.25
CA ILE A 150 -7.94 10.10 -8.04
C ILE A 150 -8.62 10.55 -9.33
N GLY A 151 -9.07 9.58 -10.13
CA GLY A 151 -9.46 9.86 -11.52
C GLY A 151 -8.29 10.42 -12.34
N GLU A 152 -8.60 11.32 -13.27
CA GLU A 152 -7.61 12.00 -14.12
C GLU A 152 -7.21 13.38 -13.58
N ASP A 153 -8.00 13.94 -12.68
CA ASP A 153 -7.93 15.37 -12.32
C ASP A 153 -7.20 15.64 -11.00
N TYR A 154 -7.05 14.64 -10.12
CA TYR A 154 -6.58 14.86 -8.76
C TYR A 154 -5.41 13.97 -8.38
N ILE A 155 -4.55 14.49 -7.51
CA ILE A 155 -3.46 13.76 -6.87
C ILE A 155 -3.64 13.87 -5.36
N LEU A 156 -3.75 12.73 -4.69
CA LEU A 156 -3.69 12.63 -3.23
C LEU A 156 -2.25 12.35 -2.82
N LYS A 157 -1.71 13.17 -1.92
CA LYS A 157 -0.35 13.02 -1.40
C LYS A 157 -0.34 13.05 0.11
N ALA A 158 0.28 12.04 0.72
CA ALA A 158 0.53 11.97 2.16
C ALA A 158 2.04 11.91 2.45
N GLY A 159 2.44 12.36 3.64
CA GLY A 159 3.84 12.42 4.05
C GLY A 159 4.02 13.29 5.28
N SER A 160 5.26 13.53 5.68
CA SER A 160 5.54 14.43 6.80
C SER A 160 5.03 15.85 6.52
N TYR A 161 4.51 16.48 7.56
CA TYR A 161 3.98 17.85 7.53
C TYR A 161 4.93 18.84 6.84
N GLU A 162 6.20 18.88 7.25
CA GLU A 162 7.23 19.76 6.68
C GLU A 162 7.37 19.61 5.16
N ARG A 163 7.26 18.38 4.66
CA ARG A 163 7.45 18.09 3.24
C ARG A 163 6.19 18.35 2.43
N ILE A 164 5.01 18.10 3.00
CA ILE A 164 3.75 18.55 2.41
C ILE A 164 3.79 20.08 2.24
N LEU A 165 4.12 20.83 3.30
CA LEU A 165 4.28 22.29 3.22
C LEU A 165 5.30 22.73 2.18
N THR A 166 6.46 22.05 2.11
CA THR A 166 7.49 22.36 1.10
C THR A 166 6.95 22.16 -0.31
N ASN A 167 6.25 21.06 -0.57
CA ASN A 167 5.64 20.79 -1.88
C ASN A 167 4.59 21.83 -2.23
N LEU A 168 3.74 22.25 -1.28
CA LEU A 168 2.73 23.28 -1.48
C LEU A 168 3.36 24.61 -1.89
N LYS A 169 4.44 25.02 -1.21
CA LYS A 169 5.19 26.24 -1.56
C LYS A 169 5.75 26.17 -2.98
N VAL A 170 6.35 25.05 -3.37
CA VAL A 170 6.90 24.84 -4.71
C VAL A 170 5.80 24.84 -5.78
N ALA A 171 4.70 24.12 -5.54
CA ALA A 171 3.58 24.05 -6.48
C ALA A 171 2.95 25.42 -6.73
N LYS A 172 2.72 26.21 -5.67
CA LYS A 172 2.23 27.59 -5.78
C LYS A 172 3.21 28.49 -6.53
N ALA A 173 4.51 28.37 -6.27
CA ALA A 173 5.54 29.14 -6.97
C ALA A 173 5.58 28.80 -8.47
N LEU A 174 5.51 27.52 -8.84
CA LEU A 174 5.44 27.09 -10.23
C LEU A 174 4.20 27.63 -10.95
N ALA A 175 3.03 27.50 -10.31
CA ALA A 175 1.78 28.03 -10.84
C ALA A 175 1.82 29.55 -11.05
N ALA A 176 2.40 30.29 -10.09
CA ALA A 176 2.56 31.75 -10.20
C ALA A 176 3.49 32.17 -11.36
N GLN A 177 4.37 31.29 -11.81
CA GLN A 177 5.25 31.49 -12.97
C GLN A 177 4.64 30.97 -14.28
N GLY A 178 3.37 30.53 -14.27
CA GLY A 178 2.66 30.06 -15.46
C GLY A 178 2.92 28.60 -15.84
N PHE A 179 3.62 27.83 -15.00
CA PHE A 179 3.80 26.40 -15.22
C PHE A 179 2.55 25.61 -14.81
N VAL A 180 2.28 24.50 -15.51
CA VAL A 180 1.27 23.53 -15.09
C VAL A 180 1.77 22.85 -13.80
N ALA A 181 1.06 23.06 -12.69
CA ALA A 181 1.41 22.53 -11.39
C ALA A 181 0.17 22.05 -10.61
N SER A 182 0.33 20.98 -9.83
CA SER A 182 -0.71 20.45 -8.94
C SER A 182 -0.90 21.39 -7.74
N THR A 183 -1.82 22.34 -7.88
CA THR A 183 -2.18 23.28 -6.80
C THR A 183 -3.09 22.60 -5.77
N PRO A 184 -3.00 22.99 -4.48
CA PRO A 184 -3.86 22.41 -3.45
C PRO A 184 -5.33 22.79 -3.67
N ILE A 185 -6.22 21.87 -3.31
CA ILE A 185 -7.65 22.09 -3.23
C ILE A 185 -8.03 22.17 -1.76
N THR A 186 -8.87 23.14 -1.40
CA THR A 186 -9.36 23.28 -0.04
C THR A 186 -10.36 22.18 0.30
N ASN A 187 -10.25 21.63 1.50
CA ASN A 187 -11.23 20.72 2.08
C ASN A 187 -12.52 21.48 2.45
N LYS A 188 -13.54 20.75 2.91
CA LYS A 188 -14.84 21.31 3.34
C LYS A 188 -14.74 22.29 4.51
N SER A 189 -13.64 22.27 5.26
CA SER A 189 -13.33 23.19 6.35
C SER A 189 -12.53 24.43 5.90
N GLY A 190 -12.14 24.50 4.62
CA GLY A 190 -11.35 25.59 4.04
C GLY A 190 -9.83 25.41 4.15
N GLU A 191 -9.34 24.27 4.62
CA GLU A 191 -7.90 23.99 4.77
C GLU A 191 -7.34 23.24 3.55
N GLU A 192 -6.05 23.46 3.23
CA GLU A 192 -5.40 22.87 2.04
C GLU A 192 -4.85 21.46 2.26
N TYR A 193 -4.88 20.96 3.50
CA TYR A 193 -4.42 19.64 3.92
C TYR A 193 -5.19 19.18 5.16
N LEU A 194 -5.01 17.92 5.56
CA LEU A 194 -5.49 17.39 6.83
C LEU A 194 -4.29 17.00 7.70
N GLU A 195 -4.37 17.26 8.99
CA GLU A 195 -3.41 16.80 10.02
C GLU A 195 -3.64 15.35 10.42
#